data_AF-A0A2V2RGT7-F1
#
_entry.id   AF-A0A2V2RGT7-F1
#
_cell.length_a   1.000
_cell.length_b   1.000
_cell.length_c   1.000
_cell.angle_alpha   90.00
_cell.angle_beta   90.00
_cell.angle_gamma   90.00
#
_symmetry.space_group_name_H-M   'P 1'
#
loop_
_entity.id
_entity.type
_entity.pdbx_description
1 polymer ?
#
loop_
_entity_poly.entity_id
_entity_poly.type
_entity_poly.pdbx_seq_one_letter_code
_entity_poly.pdbx_strand_id
1 'polypeptide(L)'
;MGESFRMNLGTGQGTYTYKLQLPAGVRDQTPRLMLQYTHGTRAGLFGFGWSLPLRTIERRLDLGSGSVDETFLDNELEIVQLRDGPYAARQETVFARYTRPGAGWKIEERDGHVHMLGTTAAARVDDPDHPGRTFEWLSERSEDTCGNAIDYAWQIDNGFAYPAEIRYAAYAARFVYEDRPDVRFHGRGGFLRKLRKRCARVDLFLDPGPQEKRIRSWNFSYENSAANGFSLLTAIQMTSFDASGDATKTVVRPPVRFTYGTFDPSRHRVQYFQAASSNPPGLDDPDAALVTMDNAPLPGVLTVIEGRQYYWRNNGRGGWDAPRALAPTPFGGSLSKSGVALADMDGSGRADLMLLSSDTPVRGYYENNGESGWGQFVAYPRAATVNPEWVSPRLRLSDNDGDGRIDAIEAFDRGVILWRNLGDKGWADPVLITVPTGVDAPEVDFTDPNVRLADMTGDGSQDIVRLTSGGVQYWP
;
A
#
# COMPACT_ATOMS: atom_id res chain seq x y z
N MET A 1 -1.61 15.30 -29.66
CA MET A 1 -2.02 14.20 -28.77
C MET A 1 -0.85 13.23 -28.67
N GLY A 2 0.21 13.64 -27.97
CA GLY A 2 1.50 12.94 -27.92
C GLY A 2 1.84 12.48 -26.50
N GLU A 3 2.60 11.38 -26.42
CA GLU A 3 3.36 10.90 -25.27
C GLU A 3 2.61 10.67 -23.94
N SER A 4 1.33 10.30 -24.00
CA SER A 4 0.53 10.09 -22.78
C SER A 4 0.79 8.76 -22.09
N PHE A 5 1.23 7.72 -22.80
CA PHE A 5 1.55 6.42 -22.22
C PHE A 5 3.07 6.21 -22.12
N ARG A 6 3.53 5.74 -20.97
CA ARG A 6 4.92 5.37 -20.69
C ARG A 6 4.95 4.03 -19.98
N MET A 7 5.95 3.21 -20.27
CA MET A 7 6.22 1.98 -19.53
C MET A 7 7.47 2.18 -18.70
N ASN A 8 7.40 1.90 -17.40
CA ASN A 8 8.60 1.80 -16.58
C ASN A 8 9.31 0.50 -16.95
N LEU A 9 10.50 0.61 -17.56
CA LEU A 9 11.25 -0.55 -18.05
C LEU A 9 11.79 -1.44 -16.92
N GLY A 10 11.96 -0.90 -15.71
CA GLY A 10 12.41 -1.66 -14.55
C GLY A 10 11.31 -2.43 -13.86
N THR A 11 10.09 -1.87 -13.79
CA THR A 11 8.95 -2.50 -13.08
C THR A 11 7.94 -3.16 -14.00
N GLY A 12 8.00 -2.90 -15.31
CA GLY A 12 6.99 -3.33 -16.29
C GLY A 12 5.65 -2.60 -16.16
N GLN A 13 5.51 -1.65 -15.23
CA GLN A 13 4.26 -0.92 -15.02
C GLN A 13 4.02 0.07 -16.15
N GLY A 14 2.80 0.06 -16.68
CA GLY A 14 2.30 1.08 -17.60
C GLY A 14 1.70 2.26 -16.84
N THR A 15 2.13 3.46 -17.20
CA THR A 15 1.58 4.72 -16.71
C THR A 15 0.97 5.50 -17.86
N TYR A 16 -0.27 5.97 -17.70
CA TYR A 16 -0.89 6.91 -18.61
C TYR A 16 -1.09 8.26 -17.91
N THR A 17 -0.77 9.37 -18.58
CA THR A 17 -0.90 10.72 -18.03
C THR A 17 -1.89 11.56 -18.84
N TYR A 18 -2.85 12.18 -18.15
CA TYR A 18 -3.74 13.20 -18.69
C TYR A 18 -3.45 14.56 -18.04
N LYS A 19 -2.94 15.51 -18.83
CA LYS A 19 -2.64 16.87 -18.37
C LYS A 19 -3.91 17.73 -18.37
N LEU A 20 -4.30 18.25 -17.21
CA LEU A 20 -5.26 19.35 -17.12
C LEU A 20 -4.55 20.61 -17.62
N GLN A 21 -4.87 21.04 -18.84
CA GLN A 21 -4.19 22.14 -19.49
C GLN A 21 -4.53 23.47 -18.80
N LEU A 22 -3.57 24.01 -18.06
CA LEU A 22 -3.67 25.30 -17.39
C LEU A 22 -2.99 26.41 -18.23
N PRO A 23 -3.50 27.65 -18.21
CA PRO A 23 -2.76 28.83 -18.65
C PRO A 23 -1.42 28.95 -17.90
N ALA A 24 -0.42 29.57 -18.53
CA ALA A 24 0.86 29.81 -17.89
C ALA A 24 0.71 30.84 -16.76
N GLY A 25 1.34 30.56 -15.63
CA GLY A 25 1.57 31.52 -14.55
C GLY A 25 2.69 32.51 -14.89
N VAL A 26 2.93 33.44 -13.97
CA VAL A 26 4.02 34.40 -14.08
C VAL A 26 5.35 33.65 -13.99
N ARG A 27 6.28 33.90 -14.93
CA ARG A 27 7.60 33.24 -15.00
C ARG A 27 7.51 31.70 -14.94
N ASP A 28 6.54 31.13 -15.63
CA ASP A 28 6.27 29.68 -15.66
C ASP A 28 5.89 29.06 -14.30
N GLN A 29 5.62 29.87 -13.27
CA GLN A 29 5.12 29.41 -11.97
C GLN A 29 3.66 28.94 -12.09
N THR A 30 3.51 27.74 -12.64
CA THR A 30 2.24 27.10 -13.01
C THR A 30 2.13 25.74 -12.31
N PRO A 31 1.04 25.46 -11.59
CA PRO A 31 0.87 24.14 -10.98
C PRO A 31 0.79 23.05 -12.05
N ARG A 32 1.45 21.93 -11.80
CA ARG A 32 1.45 20.77 -12.70
C ARG A 32 0.31 19.82 -12.35
N LEU A 33 -0.87 20.06 -12.91
CA LEU A 33 -2.02 19.20 -12.71
C LEU A 33 -2.07 18.08 -13.77
N MET A 34 -1.52 16.92 -13.42
CA MET A 34 -1.42 15.77 -14.30
C MET A 34 -2.04 14.55 -13.63
N LEU A 35 -3.18 14.10 -14.14
CA LEU A 35 -3.76 12.84 -13.69
C LEU A 35 -2.92 11.70 -14.21
N GLN A 36 -2.59 10.76 -13.32
CA GLN A 36 -1.79 9.58 -13.64
C GLN A 36 -2.61 8.34 -13.37
N TYR A 37 -2.75 7.50 -14.41
CA TYR A 37 -3.18 6.13 -14.25
C TYR A 37 -1.94 5.25 -14.17
N THR A 38 -1.80 4.47 -13.10
CA THR A 38 -0.71 3.51 -12.95
C THR A 38 -1.30 2.14 -12.62
N HIS A 39 -0.90 1.13 -13.39
CA HIS A 39 -1.34 -0.24 -13.14
C HIS A 39 -0.91 -0.71 -11.74
N GLY A 40 -1.85 -1.27 -10.97
CA GLY A 40 -1.60 -1.73 -9.60
C GLY A 40 -1.74 -0.63 -8.53
N THR A 41 -2.05 0.61 -8.91
CA THR A 41 -2.39 1.67 -7.94
C THR A 41 -3.80 1.49 -7.39
N ARG A 42 -3.96 1.87 -6.12
CA ARG A 42 -5.21 1.75 -5.35
C ARG A 42 -6.28 2.73 -5.83
N ALA A 43 -7.45 2.70 -5.19
CA ALA A 43 -8.49 3.69 -5.40
C ALA A 43 -8.07 5.07 -4.87
N GLY A 44 -8.08 6.08 -5.74
CA GLY A 44 -7.79 7.47 -5.39
C GLY A 44 -9.02 8.37 -5.52
N LEU A 45 -8.76 9.69 -5.45
CA LEU A 45 -9.79 10.73 -5.62
C LEU A 45 -10.43 10.72 -7.00
N PHE A 46 -9.76 10.14 -8.01
CA PHE A 46 -10.22 10.09 -9.39
C PHE A 46 -10.61 8.68 -9.85
N GLY A 47 -10.91 7.78 -8.91
CA GLY A 47 -11.28 6.39 -9.20
C GLY A 47 -10.11 5.41 -9.06
N PHE A 48 -10.36 4.14 -9.38
CA PHE A 48 -9.38 3.07 -9.26
C PHE A 48 -8.21 3.25 -10.25
N GLY A 49 -6.98 3.16 -9.73
CA GLY A 49 -5.75 3.29 -10.51
C GLY A 49 -5.37 4.73 -10.88
N TRP A 50 -6.21 5.73 -10.57
CA TRP A 50 -5.98 7.14 -10.91
C TRP A 50 -5.60 7.96 -9.69
N SER A 51 -4.52 8.73 -9.81
CA SER A 51 -4.06 9.71 -8.84
C SER A 51 -3.86 11.09 -9.47
N LEU A 52 -3.88 12.12 -8.63
CA LEU A 52 -3.38 13.45 -8.95
C LEU A 52 -2.23 13.72 -7.98
N PRO A 53 -0.98 13.41 -8.35
CA PRO A 53 0.15 13.63 -7.46
C PRO A 53 0.34 15.14 -7.23
N LEU A 54 0.14 15.55 -5.99
CA LEU A 54 0.54 16.85 -5.46
C LEU A 54 1.56 16.57 -4.36
N ARG A 55 2.55 17.44 -4.21
CA ARG A 55 3.66 17.18 -3.27
C ARG A 55 3.13 17.11 -1.84
N THR A 56 3.42 16.00 -1.17
CA THR A 56 3.18 15.78 0.25
C THR A 56 4.45 15.24 0.90
N ILE A 57 4.58 15.44 2.21
CA ILE A 57 5.49 14.63 3.02
C ILE A 57 4.63 13.71 3.86
N GLU A 58 4.95 12.43 3.86
CA GLU A 58 4.23 11.39 4.60
C GLU A 58 5.15 10.73 5.61
N ARG A 59 4.60 10.40 6.76
CA ARG A 59 5.27 9.57 7.75
C ARG A 59 5.27 8.13 7.26
N ARG A 60 6.45 7.53 7.17
CA ARG A 60 6.60 6.13 6.80
C ARG A 60 6.28 5.22 7.99
N LEU A 61 5.27 4.36 7.85
CA LEU A 61 4.80 3.46 8.90
C LEU A 61 4.84 1.98 8.49
N ASP A 62 5.29 1.69 7.28
CA ASP A 62 5.32 0.38 6.64
C ASP A 62 6.67 -0.36 6.78
N LEU A 63 7.47 -0.04 7.80
CA LEU A 63 8.74 -0.73 8.11
C LEU A 63 8.84 -1.07 9.60
N GLY A 64 7.69 -1.29 10.24
CA GLY A 64 7.64 -1.53 11.68
C GLY A 64 7.81 -0.26 12.51
N SER A 65 6.89 -0.05 13.43
CA SER A 65 6.82 1.13 14.31
C SER A 65 7.91 1.20 15.40
N GLY A 66 9.01 0.46 15.26
CA GLY A 66 9.98 0.23 16.34
C GLY A 66 11.40 0.73 16.13
N SER A 67 11.71 1.44 15.04
CA SER A 67 13.01 2.13 14.95
C SER A 67 12.92 3.54 15.54
N VAL A 68 13.95 3.93 16.29
CA VAL A 68 14.06 5.18 17.06
C VAL A 68 14.08 6.42 16.15
N ASP A 69 14.12 6.24 14.82
CA ASP A 69 14.15 7.31 13.83
C ASP A 69 12.87 7.32 13.00
N GLU A 70 12.02 8.32 13.24
CA GLU A 70 10.87 8.59 12.38
C GLU A 70 11.35 8.80 10.94
N THR A 71 10.91 7.93 10.02
CA THR A 71 11.22 8.04 8.59
C THR A 71 10.10 8.77 7.87
N PHE A 72 10.46 9.57 6.85
CA PHE A 72 9.51 10.35 6.06
C PHE A 72 9.72 10.11 4.57
N LEU A 73 8.66 10.28 3.80
CA LEU A 73 8.65 10.19 2.35
C LEU A 73 8.22 11.55 1.78
N ASP A 74 8.99 12.16 0.89
CA ASP A 74 8.53 13.23 0.00
C ASP A 74 7.91 12.59 -1.24
N ASN A 75 6.57 12.48 -1.24
CA ASN A 75 5.79 11.52 -2.04
C ASN A 75 6.30 10.07 -1.83
N GLU A 76 7.15 9.57 -2.72
CA GLU A 76 7.71 8.21 -2.69
C GLU A 76 9.20 8.20 -2.29
N LEU A 77 9.83 9.38 -2.18
CA LEU A 77 11.26 9.50 -1.92
C LEU A 77 11.55 9.56 -0.43
N GLU A 78 12.21 8.54 0.11
CA GLU A 78 12.65 8.53 1.50
C GLU A 78 13.63 9.67 1.78
N ILE A 79 13.33 10.47 2.81
CA ILE A 79 14.20 11.52 3.32
C ILE A 79 14.73 11.13 4.70
N VAL A 80 16.02 11.40 4.92
CA VAL A 80 16.75 11.01 6.13
C VAL A 80 17.34 12.24 6.79
N GLN A 81 17.40 12.21 8.12
CA GLN A 81 17.99 13.31 8.88
C GLN A 81 19.52 13.27 8.77
N LEU A 82 20.12 14.42 8.49
CA LEU A 82 21.56 14.62 8.50
C LEU A 82 22.04 14.94 9.92
N ARG A 83 23.32 14.71 10.19
CA ARG A 83 23.95 14.96 11.50
C ARG A 83 23.78 16.40 12.00
N ASP A 84 23.71 17.35 11.07
CA ASP A 84 23.64 18.78 11.39
C ASP A 84 22.19 19.28 11.57
N GLY A 85 21.19 18.40 11.47
CA GLY A 85 19.78 18.69 11.75
C GLY A 85 18.82 18.66 10.54
N PRO A 86 19.14 19.27 9.37
CA PRO A 86 18.32 19.19 8.17
C PRO A 86 18.12 17.76 7.66
N TYR A 87 17.16 17.56 6.77
CA TYR A 87 16.95 16.30 6.06
C TYR A 87 17.43 16.43 4.62
N ALA A 88 17.73 15.29 4.00
CA ALA A 88 18.03 15.15 2.58
C ALA A 88 17.43 13.85 2.04
N ALA A 89 17.31 13.74 0.72
CA ALA A 89 16.86 12.51 0.09
C ALA A 89 17.89 11.38 0.34
N ARG A 90 17.40 10.19 0.69
CA ARG A 90 18.25 8.99 0.83
C ARG A 90 18.94 8.63 -0.49
N GLN A 91 18.22 8.79 -1.60
CA GLN A 91 18.75 8.70 -2.96
C GLN A 91 18.67 10.08 -3.62
N GLU A 92 19.80 10.78 -3.63
CA GLU A 92 19.83 12.19 -4.03
C GLU A 92 19.82 12.37 -5.55
N THR A 93 18.97 13.29 -6.03
CA THR A 93 18.83 13.63 -7.46
C THR A 93 18.63 15.13 -7.69
N VAL A 94 17.88 15.80 -6.83
CA VAL A 94 17.50 17.22 -6.97
C VAL A 94 18.36 18.13 -6.08
N PHE A 95 19.02 17.57 -5.05
CA PHE A 95 19.79 18.27 -4.02
C PHE A 95 18.94 19.30 -3.26
N ALA A 96 17.71 18.91 -2.93
CA ALA A 96 16.81 19.73 -2.11
C ALA A 96 17.21 19.66 -0.63
N ARG A 97 17.12 20.80 0.06
CA ARG A 97 17.31 20.89 1.51
C ARG A 97 15.98 20.91 2.22
N TYR A 98 15.81 20.03 3.20
CA TYR A 98 14.56 19.91 3.96
C TYR A 98 14.80 20.36 5.39
N THR A 99 13.93 21.22 5.90
CA THR A 99 13.96 21.72 7.28
C THR A 99 12.56 21.67 7.90
N ARG A 100 12.48 21.68 9.23
CA ARG A 100 11.21 21.55 9.97
C ARG A 100 10.87 22.82 10.74
N PRO A 101 10.27 23.85 10.10
CA PRO A 101 9.77 25.01 10.82
C PRO A 101 8.53 24.64 11.65
N GLY A 102 8.68 24.64 12.97
CA GLY A 102 7.59 24.24 13.88
C GLY A 102 7.16 22.79 13.63
N ALA A 103 5.87 22.59 13.38
CA ALA A 103 5.31 21.27 13.09
C ALA A 103 5.30 20.92 11.59
N GLY A 104 5.67 21.84 10.69
CA GLY A 104 5.62 21.64 9.25
C GLY A 104 6.99 21.37 8.61
N TRP A 105 7.03 21.44 7.28
CA TRP A 105 8.22 21.26 6.48
C TRP A 105 8.45 22.45 5.55
N LYS A 106 9.74 22.78 5.37
CA LYS A 106 10.23 23.70 4.34
C LYS A 106 11.22 22.95 3.47
N ILE A 107 10.99 22.99 2.16
CA ILE A 107 11.85 22.39 1.15
C ILE A 107 12.44 23.51 0.29
N GLU A 108 13.75 23.54 0.18
CA GLU A 108 14.48 24.51 -0.64
C GLU A 108 15.19 23.76 -1.77
N GLU A 109 14.79 24.02 -3.01
CA GLU A 109 15.37 23.41 -4.20
C GLU A 109 16.57 24.20 -4.72
N ARG A 110 17.41 23.55 -5.53
CA ARG A 110 18.64 24.15 -6.07
C ARG A 110 18.40 25.38 -6.93
N ASP A 111 17.26 25.45 -7.61
CA ASP A 111 16.89 26.57 -8.45
C ASP A 111 16.30 27.75 -7.65
N GLY A 112 16.21 27.62 -6.32
CA GLY A 112 15.74 28.64 -5.40
C GLY A 112 14.24 28.57 -5.12
N HIS A 113 13.50 27.59 -5.66
CA HIS A 113 12.12 27.38 -5.25
C HIS A 113 12.03 26.96 -3.78
N VAL A 114 11.02 27.48 -3.10
CA VAL A 114 10.71 27.15 -1.71
C VAL A 114 9.31 26.59 -1.63
N HIS A 115 9.17 25.44 -0.98
CA HIS A 115 7.89 24.78 -0.73
C HIS A 115 7.63 24.69 0.78
N MET A 116 6.45 25.10 1.21
CA MET A 116 5.98 25.00 2.59
C MET A 116 4.87 23.96 2.65
N LEU A 117 5.02 22.95 3.52
CA LEU A 117 4.08 21.85 3.68
C LEU A 117 3.65 21.73 5.15
N GLY A 118 2.33 21.66 5.39
CA GLY A 118 1.74 21.39 6.70
C GLY A 118 2.21 22.27 7.86
N THR A 119 2.56 23.53 7.59
CA THR A 119 2.88 24.52 8.63
C THR A 119 1.63 24.92 9.43
N THR A 120 0.45 24.90 8.79
CA THR A 120 -0.84 25.07 9.46
C THR A 120 -1.56 23.73 9.65
N ALA A 121 -2.49 23.68 10.61
CA ALA A 121 -3.30 22.48 10.85
C ALA A 121 -4.25 22.16 9.67
N ALA A 122 -4.63 23.16 8.87
CA ALA A 122 -5.47 22.95 7.69
C ALA A 122 -4.77 22.16 6.56
N ALA A 123 -3.44 22.02 6.64
CA ALA A 123 -2.61 21.29 5.70
C ALA A 123 -1.90 20.09 6.34
N ARG A 124 -2.47 19.53 7.40
CA ARG A 124 -1.97 18.32 8.08
C ARG A 124 -3.07 17.30 8.26
N VAL A 125 -2.81 16.07 7.86
CA VAL A 125 -3.65 14.92 8.23
C VAL A 125 -3.08 14.33 9.52
N ASP A 126 -3.81 14.50 10.61
CA ASP A 126 -3.44 14.00 11.94
C ASP A 126 -4.21 12.71 12.27
N ASP A 127 -3.57 11.84 13.07
CA ASP A 127 -4.23 10.70 13.71
C ASP A 127 -5.35 11.22 14.64
N PRO A 128 -6.62 10.84 14.42
CA PRO A 128 -7.74 11.34 15.22
C PRO A 128 -7.70 10.87 16.68
N ASP A 129 -7.09 9.73 16.97
CA ASP A 129 -6.98 9.16 18.31
C ASP A 129 -5.72 9.68 19.04
N HIS A 130 -4.75 10.21 18.29
CA HIS A 130 -3.53 10.82 18.82
C HIS A 130 -3.28 12.23 18.23
N PRO A 131 -4.06 13.25 18.62
CA PRO A 131 -3.91 14.62 18.12
C PRO A 131 -2.48 15.14 18.37
N GLY A 132 -1.75 15.45 17.30
CA GLY A 132 -0.33 15.82 17.33
C GLY A 132 0.59 14.81 16.66
N ARG A 133 0.10 13.58 16.41
CA ARG A 133 0.73 12.62 15.51
C ARG A 133 0.27 12.91 14.08
N THR A 134 0.95 13.84 13.42
CA THR A 134 0.74 14.08 11.99
C THR A 134 1.25 12.90 11.17
N PHE A 135 0.39 12.44 10.26
CA PHE A 135 0.67 11.40 9.29
C PHE A 135 1.12 11.99 7.94
N GLU A 136 0.44 13.03 7.45
CA GLU A 136 0.69 13.62 6.13
C GLU A 136 0.72 15.16 6.22
N TRP A 137 1.76 15.77 5.65
CA TRP A 137 1.95 17.21 5.52
C TRP A 137 1.72 17.62 4.07
N LEU A 138 0.69 18.43 3.84
CA LEU A 138 0.21 18.80 2.52
C LEU A 138 0.88 20.11 2.06
N SER A 139 1.19 20.22 0.76
CA SER A 139 1.65 21.48 0.16
C SER A 139 0.71 22.63 0.47
N GLU A 140 1.22 23.73 1.00
CA GLU A 140 0.46 24.97 1.26
C GLU A 140 0.86 26.06 0.30
N ARG A 141 2.17 26.18 0.04
CA ARG A 141 2.72 27.24 -0.80
C ARG A 141 3.99 26.77 -1.51
N SER A 142 4.11 27.13 -2.78
CA SER A 142 5.30 26.96 -3.60
C SER A 142 5.67 28.32 -4.19
N GLU A 143 6.86 28.85 -3.90
CA GLU A 143 7.29 30.19 -4.26
C GLU A 143 8.60 30.17 -5.06
N ASP A 144 8.69 31.00 -6.10
CA ASP A 144 9.91 31.21 -6.87
C ASP A 144 10.80 32.30 -6.25
N THR A 145 12.01 32.50 -6.78
CA THR A 145 12.96 33.53 -6.28
C THR A 145 12.48 34.98 -6.43
N CYS A 146 11.38 35.21 -7.13
CA CYS A 146 10.79 36.53 -7.39
C CYS A 146 9.50 36.76 -6.60
N GLY A 147 9.09 35.82 -5.74
CA GLY A 147 7.88 35.91 -4.93
C GLY A 147 6.60 35.50 -5.66
N ASN A 148 6.68 34.96 -6.88
CA ASN A 148 5.52 34.37 -7.53
C ASN A 148 5.19 33.05 -6.84
N ALA A 149 3.93 32.87 -6.47
CA ALA A 149 3.52 31.73 -5.66
C ALA A 149 2.36 30.94 -6.25
N ILE A 150 2.33 29.68 -5.86
CA ILE A 150 1.20 28.77 -6.00
C ILE A 150 0.74 28.44 -4.58
N ASP A 151 -0.50 28.77 -4.26
CA ASP A 151 -1.12 28.52 -2.97
C ASP A 151 -2.12 27.37 -3.08
N TYR A 152 -2.10 26.47 -2.11
CA TYR A 152 -2.88 25.26 -2.09
C TYR A 152 -3.78 25.25 -0.85
N ALA A 153 -5.08 25.07 -1.06
CA ALA A 153 -6.05 24.88 0.00
C ALA A 153 -6.61 23.47 -0.06
N TRP A 154 -6.88 22.90 1.11
CA TRP A 154 -7.32 21.51 1.27
C TRP A 154 -8.62 21.42 2.07
N GLN A 155 -9.37 20.37 1.81
CA GLN A 155 -10.39 19.84 2.70
C GLN A 155 -9.88 18.50 3.22
N ILE A 156 -9.93 18.28 4.53
CA ILE A 156 -9.54 17.01 5.15
C ILE A 156 -10.80 16.37 5.71
N ASP A 157 -11.08 15.14 5.30
CA ASP A 157 -12.28 14.40 5.68
C ASP A 157 -11.93 12.93 5.91
N ASN A 158 -12.23 12.44 7.13
CA ASN A 158 -11.98 11.05 7.55
C ASN A 158 -10.56 10.54 7.23
N GLY A 159 -9.55 11.37 7.50
CA GLY A 159 -8.15 11.03 7.28
C GLY A 159 -7.69 11.15 5.81
N PHE A 160 -8.54 11.56 4.86
CA PHE A 160 -8.13 11.82 3.47
C PHE A 160 -8.05 13.32 3.18
N ALA A 161 -7.02 13.72 2.44
CA ALA A 161 -6.85 15.09 1.95
C ALA A 161 -7.46 15.24 0.54
N TYR A 162 -8.24 16.30 0.37
CA TYR A 162 -8.92 16.66 -0.87
C TYR A 162 -8.46 18.07 -1.28
N PRO A 163 -7.70 18.23 -2.38
CA PRO A 163 -7.35 19.55 -2.91
C PRO A 163 -8.64 20.35 -3.12
N ALA A 164 -8.81 21.49 -2.45
CA ALA A 164 -10.02 22.30 -2.57
C ALA A 164 -9.84 23.38 -3.63
N GLU A 165 -8.72 24.11 -3.55
CA GLU A 165 -8.39 25.20 -4.45
C GLU A 165 -6.87 25.31 -4.61
N ILE A 166 -6.43 25.60 -5.84
CA ILE A 166 -5.03 25.91 -6.15
C ILE A 166 -5.00 27.26 -6.87
N ARG A 167 -4.44 28.28 -6.21
CA ARG A 167 -4.30 29.64 -6.75
C ARG A 167 -2.90 29.87 -7.28
N TYR A 168 -2.79 30.53 -8.42
CA TYR A 168 -1.53 30.93 -9.02
C TYR A 168 -1.77 32.07 -10.00
N ALA A 169 -0.88 33.06 -10.06
CA ALA A 169 -1.05 34.24 -10.91
C ALA A 169 -2.47 34.84 -10.79
N ALA A 170 -3.20 34.99 -11.91
CA ALA A 170 -4.58 35.49 -11.96
C ALA A 170 -5.62 34.35 -11.96
N TYR A 171 -5.25 33.13 -11.58
CA TYR A 171 -6.08 31.94 -11.76
C TYR A 171 -6.32 31.17 -10.46
N ALA A 172 -7.46 30.49 -10.40
CA ALA A 172 -7.77 29.51 -9.35
C ALA A 172 -8.39 28.25 -9.95
N ALA A 173 -7.78 27.09 -9.68
CA ALA A 173 -8.37 25.78 -9.99
C ALA A 173 -9.10 25.25 -8.76
N ARG A 174 -10.40 24.99 -8.86
CA ARG A 174 -11.24 24.47 -7.77
C ARG A 174 -11.73 23.08 -8.08
N PHE A 175 -11.67 22.20 -7.08
CA PHE A 175 -12.11 20.82 -7.21
C PHE A 175 -13.48 20.67 -6.57
N VAL A 176 -14.36 19.99 -7.28
CA VAL A 176 -15.73 19.69 -6.86
C VAL A 176 -15.84 18.19 -6.68
N TYR A 177 -16.24 17.79 -5.49
CA TYR A 177 -16.34 16.39 -5.09
C TYR A 177 -17.79 15.95 -4.96
N GLU A 178 -18.04 14.68 -5.23
CA GLU A 178 -19.29 14.00 -4.96
C GLU A 178 -19.03 12.78 -4.07
N ASP A 179 -20.06 12.32 -3.35
CA ASP A 179 -19.98 11.05 -2.63
C ASP A 179 -19.81 9.90 -3.62
N ARG A 180 -18.89 8.99 -3.30
CA ARG A 180 -18.67 7.79 -4.11
C ARG A 180 -19.55 6.65 -3.57
N PRO A 181 -20.17 5.85 -4.44
CA PRO A 181 -20.94 4.66 -4.03
C PRO A 181 -20.07 3.54 -3.43
N ASP A 182 -18.75 3.59 -3.64
CA ASP A 182 -17.80 2.54 -3.28
C ASP A 182 -16.77 3.04 -2.24
N VAL A 183 -17.24 3.39 -1.05
CA VAL A 183 -16.41 3.86 0.07
C VAL A 183 -15.25 2.88 0.32
N ARG A 184 -14.04 3.43 0.53
CA ARG A 184 -12.82 2.63 0.79
C ARG A 184 -12.24 2.94 2.16
N PHE A 185 -11.61 1.93 2.74
CA PHE A 185 -10.95 1.98 4.03
C PHE A 185 -9.45 1.77 3.83
N HIS A 186 -8.65 2.38 4.70
CA HIS A 186 -7.19 2.25 4.67
C HIS A 186 -6.63 2.45 6.08
N GLY A 187 -6.12 1.40 6.70
CA GLY A 187 -5.57 1.34 8.05
C GLY A 187 -4.05 1.42 8.10
N ARG A 188 -3.33 1.17 6.99
CA ARG A 188 -1.84 1.15 6.95
C ARG A 188 -1.15 2.43 7.45
N GLY A 189 -1.87 3.55 7.56
CA GLY A 189 -1.40 4.78 8.19
C GLY A 189 -1.37 4.75 9.72
N GLY A 190 -1.64 3.60 10.35
CA GLY A 190 -1.73 3.42 11.80
C GLY A 190 -3.07 3.86 12.41
N PHE A 191 -4.02 4.28 11.59
CA PHE A 191 -5.40 4.60 11.96
C PHE A 191 -6.32 4.44 10.74
N LEU A 192 -7.60 4.17 10.98
CA LEU A 192 -8.55 3.89 9.91
C LEU A 192 -8.99 5.16 9.17
N ARG A 193 -8.54 5.30 7.92
CA ARG A 193 -8.95 6.37 6.99
C ARG A 193 -10.13 5.90 6.14
N LYS A 194 -11.04 6.81 5.77
CA LYS A 194 -12.24 6.49 4.96
C LYS A 194 -12.36 7.41 3.74
N LEU A 195 -12.12 6.86 2.56
CA LEU A 195 -12.26 7.58 1.29
C LEU A 195 -13.73 7.55 0.85
N ARG A 196 -14.44 8.66 1.09
CA ARG A 196 -15.90 8.76 0.87
C ARG A 196 -16.31 9.58 -0.35
N LYS A 197 -15.37 10.34 -0.91
CA LYS A 197 -15.64 11.22 -2.05
C LYS A 197 -14.72 10.93 -3.22
N ARG A 198 -15.18 11.28 -4.42
CA ARG A 198 -14.41 11.30 -5.66
C ARG A 198 -14.61 12.64 -6.38
N CYS A 199 -13.62 13.06 -7.16
CA CYS A 199 -13.66 14.34 -7.87
C CYS A 199 -14.61 14.25 -9.07
N ALA A 200 -15.72 14.99 -9.03
CA ALA A 200 -16.67 15.06 -10.12
C ALA A 200 -16.24 16.08 -11.19
N ARG A 201 -15.60 17.18 -10.76
CA ARG A 201 -15.25 18.29 -11.66
C ARG A 201 -14.07 19.11 -11.14
N VAL A 202 -13.26 19.64 -12.06
CA VAL A 202 -12.30 20.72 -11.77
C VAL A 202 -12.68 21.94 -12.58
N ASP A 203 -12.89 23.07 -11.94
CA ASP A 203 -13.21 24.35 -12.57
C ASP A 203 -12.03 25.31 -12.48
N LEU A 204 -11.69 25.96 -13.58
CA LEU A 204 -10.66 26.99 -13.62
C LEU A 204 -11.30 28.37 -13.73
N PHE A 205 -10.91 29.26 -12.83
CA PHE A 205 -11.38 30.64 -12.75
C PHE A 205 -10.24 31.61 -13.08
N LEU A 206 -10.62 32.73 -13.71
CA LEU A 206 -9.81 33.93 -13.90
C LEU A 206 -10.27 34.99 -12.89
N ASP A 207 -9.31 35.76 -12.37
CA ASP A 207 -9.49 36.86 -11.42
C ASP A 207 -10.31 36.43 -10.19
N PRO A 208 -9.84 35.41 -9.42
CA PRO A 208 -10.58 34.86 -8.29
C PRO A 208 -10.96 35.95 -7.26
N GLY A 209 -12.24 36.04 -6.93
CA GLY A 209 -12.81 37.12 -6.14
C GLY A 209 -14.25 37.44 -6.56
N PRO A 210 -14.79 38.62 -6.19
CA PRO A 210 -16.19 38.98 -6.44
C PRO A 210 -16.61 39.03 -7.93
N GLN A 211 -15.66 39.11 -8.85
CA GLN A 211 -15.87 39.21 -10.29
C GLN A 211 -15.24 38.04 -11.06
N GLU A 212 -14.99 36.93 -10.38
CA GLU A 212 -14.33 35.78 -10.97
C GLU A 212 -15.10 35.22 -12.16
N LYS A 213 -14.35 34.70 -13.13
CA LYS A 213 -14.90 34.14 -14.36
C LYS A 213 -14.44 32.72 -14.53
N ARG A 214 -15.37 31.77 -14.55
CA ARG A 214 -15.04 30.38 -14.91
C ARG A 214 -14.68 30.34 -16.39
N ILE A 215 -13.45 29.95 -16.71
CA ILE A 215 -12.93 29.91 -18.07
C ILE A 215 -12.77 28.48 -18.62
N ARG A 216 -12.61 27.48 -17.75
CA ARG A 216 -12.58 26.06 -18.13
C ARG A 216 -13.23 25.19 -17.07
N SER A 217 -13.70 24.02 -17.49
CA SER A 217 -14.16 22.96 -16.61
C SER A 217 -13.78 21.60 -17.19
N TRP A 218 -13.27 20.71 -16.36
CA TRP A 218 -13.04 19.30 -16.67
C TRP A 218 -14.03 18.47 -15.87
N ASN A 219 -14.93 17.78 -16.55
CA ASN A 219 -15.91 16.87 -15.95
C ASN A 219 -15.38 15.43 -16.05
N PHE A 220 -15.52 14.68 -14.95
CA PHE A 220 -15.09 13.30 -14.82
C PHE A 220 -16.32 12.40 -14.78
N SER A 221 -16.38 11.41 -15.68
CA SER A 221 -17.46 10.42 -15.71
C SER A 221 -16.98 9.09 -15.17
N TYR A 222 -17.82 8.44 -14.39
CA TYR A 222 -17.50 7.20 -13.69
C TYR A 222 -18.51 6.10 -14.00
N GLU A 223 -18.03 4.87 -14.03
CA GLU A 223 -18.86 3.67 -13.96
C GLU A 223 -18.40 2.80 -12.79
N ASN A 224 -19.34 2.07 -12.19
CA ASN A 224 -19.01 1.09 -11.16
C ASN A 224 -18.68 -0.24 -11.81
N SER A 225 -17.52 -0.80 -11.48
CA SER A 225 -17.15 -2.17 -11.86
C SER A 225 -18.23 -3.15 -11.40
N ALA A 226 -18.74 -3.96 -12.31
CA ALA A 226 -19.77 -4.95 -12.00
C ALA A 226 -19.29 -6.02 -10.99
N ALA A 227 -17.99 -6.31 -10.96
CA ALA A 227 -17.44 -7.38 -10.13
C ALA A 227 -17.25 -6.99 -8.66
N ASN A 228 -16.86 -5.73 -8.39
CA ASN A 228 -16.44 -5.29 -7.05
C ASN A 228 -16.93 -3.88 -6.67
N GLY A 229 -17.73 -3.25 -7.54
CA GLY A 229 -18.30 -1.93 -7.33
C GLY A 229 -17.32 -0.77 -7.47
N PHE A 230 -16.06 -0.99 -7.86
CA PHE A 230 -15.03 0.07 -7.90
C PHE A 230 -15.44 1.20 -8.84
N SER A 231 -15.26 2.45 -8.42
CA SER A 231 -15.41 3.62 -9.29
C SER A 231 -14.29 3.66 -10.34
N LEU A 232 -14.64 3.47 -11.60
CA LEU A 232 -13.73 3.50 -12.75
C LEU A 232 -13.93 4.80 -13.54
N LEU A 233 -12.87 5.59 -13.75
CA LEU A 233 -12.94 6.80 -14.56
C LEU A 233 -13.08 6.43 -16.04
N THR A 234 -14.23 6.69 -16.67
CA THR A 234 -14.51 6.28 -18.05
C THR A 234 -14.41 7.42 -19.05
N ALA A 235 -14.55 8.67 -18.61
CA ALA A 235 -14.35 9.82 -19.48
C ALA A 235 -13.87 11.09 -18.76
N ILE A 236 -13.09 11.90 -19.48
CA ILE A 236 -12.78 13.28 -19.12
C ILE A 236 -13.24 14.19 -20.26
N GLN A 237 -14.12 15.14 -19.96
CA GLN A 237 -14.59 16.13 -20.93
C GLN A 237 -14.24 17.55 -20.49
N MET A 238 -13.53 18.27 -21.36
CA MET A 238 -13.18 19.67 -21.13
C MET A 238 -14.15 20.59 -21.84
N THR A 239 -14.65 21.59 -21.13
CA THR A 239 -15.44 22.70 -21.65
C THR A 239 -14.71 24.01 -21.38
N SER A 240 -14.54 24.85 -22.41
CA SER A 240 -14.07 26.23 -22.27
C SER A 240 -15.26 27.19 -22.32
N PHE A 241 -15.26 28.18 -21.45
CA PHE A 241 -16.27 29.24 -21.42
C PHE A 241 -15.67 30.55 -21.89
N ASP A 242 -16.50 31.40 -22.46
CA ASP A 242 -16.08 32.75 -22.80
C ASP A 242 -16.02 33.65 -21.55
N ALA A 243 -15.38 34.81 -21.68
CA ALA A 243 -15.28 35.77 -20.58
C ALA A 243 -16.56 36.62 -20.38
N SER A 244 -17.57 36.48 -21.23
CA SER A 244 -18.86 37.18 -21.17
C SER A 244 -19.96 36.40 -20.45
N GLY A 245 -19.77 35.10 -20.21
CA GLY A 245 -20.80 34.21 -19.69
C GLY A 245 -21.84 33.77 -20.74
N ASP A 246 -21.58 34.00 -22.03
CA ASP A 246 -22.52 33.65 -23.10
C ASP A 246 -22.37 32.17 -23.46
N ALA A 247 -23.41 31.39 -23.13
CA ALA A 247 -23.45 29.95 -23.35
C ALA A 247 -23.26 29.56 -24.83
N THR A 248 -23.60 30.43 -25.78
CA THR A 248 -23.44 30.15 -27.22
C THR A 248 -21.97 30.14 -27.67
N LYS A 249 -21.07 30.75 -26.89
CA LYS A 249 -19.63 30.77 -27.14
C LYS A 249 -18.86 29.75 -26.32
N THR A 250 -19.58 28.86 -25.63
CA THR A 250 -18.99 27.75 -24.90
C THR A 250 -18.49 26.69 -25.87
N VAL A 251 -17.22 26.28 -25.73
CA VAL A 251 -16.60 25.25 -26.57
C VAL A 251 -16.44 23.97 -25.77
N VAL A 252 -17.16 22.93 -26.15
CA VAL A 252 -17.05 21.59 -25.57
C VAL A 252 -16.10 20.75 -26.42
N ARG A 253 -15.03 20.21 -25.82
CA ARG A 253 -14.13 19.27 -26.50
C ARG A 253 -14.72 17.86 -26.51
N PRO A 254 -14.41 17.04 -27.54
CA PRO A 254 -14.70 15.61 -27.48
C PRO A 254 -14.08 14.98 -26.22
N PRO A 255 -14.80 14.08 -25.53
CA PRO A 255 -14.29 13.43 -24.32
C PRO A 255 -13.14 12.47 -24.66
N VAL A 256 -12.13 12.42 -23.80
CA VAL A 256 -11.18 11.31 -23.76
C VAL A 256 -11.82 10.18 -22.97
N ARG A 257 -11.81 8.96 -23.50
CA ARG A 257 -12.51 7.80 -22.93
C ARG A 257 -11.52 6.71 -22.55
N PHE A 258 -11.88 5.97 -21.49
CA PHE A 258 -11.11 4.85 -20.96
C PHE A 258 -12.00 3.63 -20.81
N THR A 259 -11.41 2.44 -20.97
CA THR A 259 -12.05 1.14 -20.73
C THR A 259 -11.12 0.29 -19.87
N TYR A 260 -11.71 -0.67 -19.15
CA TYR A 260 -11.00 -1.52 -18.20
C TYR A 260 -11.25 -2.99 -18.51
N GLY A 261 -10.32 -3.85 -18.08
CA GLY A 261 -10.53 -5.29 -18.13
C GLY A 261 -11.73 -5.69 -17.28
N THR A 262 -12.45 -6.73 -17.71
CA THR A 262 -13.62 -7.26 -17.01
C THR A 262 -13.30 -8.61 -16.39
N PHE A 263 -13.95 -8.92 -15.27
CA PHE A 263 -13.90 -10.22 -14.63
C PHE A 263 -15.30 -10.82 -14.63
N ASP A 264 -15.46 -11.96 -15.29
CA ASP A 264 -16.70 -12.72 -15.36
C ASP A 264 -16.46 -14.08 -14.71
N PRO A 265 -16.84 -14.28 -13.43
CA PRO A 265 -16.59 -15.53 -12.71
C PRO A 265 -17.33 -16.72 -13.32
N SER A 266 -18.34 -16.49 -14.18
CA SER A 266 -19.03 -17.59 -14.89
C SER A 266 -18.16 -18.22 -15.98
N ARG A 267 -17.18 -17.47 -16.52
CA ARG A 267 -16.24 -17.93 -17.55
C ARG A 267 -14.98 -18.51 -16.92
N HIS A 268 -15.12 -19.65 -16.26
CA HIS A 268 -13.97 -20.38 -15.73
C HIS A 268 -13.48 -21.45 -16.72
N ARG A 269 -12.17 -21.62 -16.79
CA ARG A 269 -11.52 -22.75 -17.49
C ARG A 269 -10.79 -23.57 -16.45
N VAL A 270 -11.16 -24.84 -16.33
CA VAL A 270 -10.41 -25.80 -15.52
C VAL A 270 -9.30 -26.40 -16.37
N GLN A 271 -8.07 -26.35 -15.86
CA GLN A 271 -6.93 -27.03 -16.45
C GLN A 271 -6.27 -27.88 -15.37
N TYR A 272 -6.17 -29.18 -15.63
CA TYR A 272 -5.46 -30.10 -14.75
C TYR A 272 -3.97 -30.02 -15.03
N PHE A 273 -3.19 -29.70 -14.01
CA PHE A 273 -1.73 -29.68 -14.12
C PHE A 273 -1.22 -31.10 -14.13
N GLN A 274 -0.29 -31.39 -15.03
CA GLN A 274 0.35 -32.70 -15.16
C GLN A 274 1.86 -32.54 -15.12
N ALA A 275 2.53 -33.50 -14.47
CA ALA A 275 3.97 -33.68 -14.56
C ALA A 275 4.31 -34.66 -15.69
N ALA A 276 5.50 -34.52 -16.28
CA ALA A 276 6.01 -35.50 -17.24
C ALA A 276 6.34 -36.87 -16.60
N SER A 277 6.45 -36.92 -15.27
CA SER A 277 6.73 -38.13 -14.49
C SER A 277 5.56 -38.44 -13.55
N SER A 278 5.72 -38.23 -12.24
CA SER A 278 4.65 -38.34 -11.25
C SER A 278 4.13 -36.95 -10.88
N ASN A 279 2.81 -36.84 -10.70
CA ASN A 279 2.21 -35.63 -10.15
C ASN A 279 2.62 -35.45 -8.68
N PRO A 280 2.70 -34.21 -8.18
CA PRO A 280 2.86 -33.96 -6.76
C PRO A 280 1.66 -34.51 -5.95
N PRO A 281 1.84 -34.75 -4.64
CA PRO A 281 0.71 -35.04 -3.75
C PRO A 281 -0.29 -33.87 -3.73
N GLY A 282 -1.51 -34.16 -3.25
CA GLY A 282 -2.53 -33.13 -3.02
C GLY A 282 -2.17 -32.22 -1.84
N LEU A 283 -2.76 -31.03 -1.78
CA LEU A 283 -2.56 -30.09 -0.66
C LEU A 283 -3.34 -30.48 0.61
N ASP A 284 -4.11 -31.55 0.54
CA ASP A 284 -4.67 -32.27 1.69
C ASP A 284 -3.65 -33.19 2.38
N ASP A 285 -2.51 -33.45 1.73
CA ASP A 285 -1.37 -34.12 2.36
C ASP A 285 -0.74 -33.17 3.40
N PRO A 286 -0.65 -33.57 4.69
CA PRO A 286 -0.13 -32.74 5.76
C PRO A 286 1.37 -32.41 5.58
N ASP A 287 2.06 -33.17 4.73
CA ASP A 287 3.46 -32.97 4.37
C ASP A 287 3.63 -32.32 3.00
N ALA A 288 2.59 -31.70 2.43
CA ALA A 288 2.68 -30.92 1.19
C ALA A 288 2.40 -29.43 1.42
N ALA A 289 3.16 -28.56 0.76
CA ALA A 289 2.98 -27.11 0.81
C ALA A 289 3.26 -26.45 -0.54
N LEU A 290 2.55 -25.35 -0.82
CA LEU A 290 2.89 -24.45 -1.92
C LEU A 290 3.94 -23.44 -1.47
N VAL A 291 5.09 -23.43 -2.14
CA VAL A 291 6.20 -22.53 -1.83
C VAL A 291 7.04 -22.28 -3.08
N THR A 292 7.64 -21.10 -3.18
CA THR A 292 8.63 -20.81 -4.23
C THR A 292 10.03 -21.21 -3.75
N MET A 293 10.62 -22.22 -4.39
CA MET A 293 11.98 -22.73 -4.08
C MET A 293 12.93 -22.64 -5.29
N ASP A 294 12.61 -21.79 -6.25
CA ASP A 294 13.28 -21.74 -7.56
C ASP A 294 13.30 -20.32 -8.14
N ASN A 295 13.08 -19.31 -7.29
CA ASN A 295 12.96 -17.90 -7.67
C ASN A 295 11.91 -17.65 -8.78
N ALA A 296 10.97 -18.57 -8.97
CA ALA A 296 9.90 -18.42 -9.94
C ALA A 296 8.76 -17.56 -9.37
N PRO A 297 8.01 -16.83 -10.22
CA PRO A 297 6.88 -16.03 -9.75
C PRO A 297 5.66 -16.88 -9.34
N LEU A 298 5.67 -18.18 -9.62
CA LEU A 298 4.60 -19.11 -9.28
C LEU A 298 5.13 -20.16 -8.30
N PRO A 299 4.38 -20.49 -7.24
CA PRO A 299 4.81 -21.50 -6.28
C PRO A 299 4.82 -22.89 -6.92
N GLY A 300 5.80 -23.70 -6.52
CA GLY A 300 5.80 -25.15 -6.73
C GLY A 300 5.20 -25.89 -5.55
N VAL A 301 5.22 -27.23 -5.59
CA VAL A 301 4.82 -28.09 -4.48
C VAL A 301 6.07 -28.64 -3.80
N LEU A 302 6.29 -28.30 -2.54
CA LEU A 302 7.26 -28.93 -1.65
C LEU A 302 6.57 -30.04 -0.87
N THR A 303 7.21 -31.19 -0.74
CA THR A 303 6.73 -32.26 0.15
C THR A 303 7.85 -33.00 0.86
N VAL A 304 7.52 -33.64 1.98
CA VAL A 304 8.41 -34.54 2.73
C VAL A 304 7.93 -35.98 2.57
N ILE A 305 8.77 -36.84 2.00
CA ILE A 305 8.52 -38.28 1.86
C ILE A 305 9.67 -39.03 2.53
N GLU A 306 9.36 -39.83 3.55
CA GLU A 306 10.34 -40.61 4.32
C GLU A 306 11.52 -39.74 4.85
N GLY A 307 11.20 -38.52 5.30
CA GLY A 307 12.19 -37.56 5.82
C GLY A 307 13.05 -36.87 4.74
N ARG A 308 12.75 -37.07 3.46
CA ARG A 308 13.40 -36.39 2.33
C ARG A 308 12.46 -35.40 1.68
N GLN A 309 12.99 -34.24 1.34
CA GLN A 309 12.22 -33.19 0.69
C GLN A 309 12.29 -33.29 -0.83
N TYR A 310 11.14 -33.16 -1.47
CA TYR A 310 10.98 -33.15 -2.93
C TYR A 310 10.22 -31.91 -3.36
N TYR A 311 10.63 -31.31 -4.47
CA TYR A 311 10.02 -30.10 -5.03
C TYR A 311 9.59 -30.30 -6.48
N TRP A 312 8.32 -30.03 -6.77
CA TRP A 312 7.76 -29.94 -8.12
C TRP A 312 7.64 -28.47 -8.52
N ARG A 313 8.51 -28.02 -9.42
CA ARG A 313 8.44 -26.68 -9.99
C ARG A 313 7.18 -26.51 -10.84
N ASN A 314 6.50 -25.38 -10.68
CA ASN A 314 5.49 -24.94 -11.61
C ASN A 314 6.16 -24.47 -12.90
N ASN A 315 5.86 -25.11 -14.03
CA ASN A 315 6.54 -24.81 -15.29
C ASN A 315 5.96 -23.60 -16.04
N GLY A 316 4.93 -22.95 -15.48
CA GLY A 316 4.27 -21.77 -16.07
C GLY A 316 3.45 -22.06 -17.33
N ARG A 317 3.37 -23.32 -17.76
CA ARG A 317 2.62 -23.78 -18.95
C ARG A 317 1.42 -24.64 -18.58
N GLY A 318 1.00 -24.54 -17.31
CA GLY A 318 -0.12 -25.29 -16.75
C GLY A 318 0.22 -26.75 -16.44
N GLY A 319 1.41 -26.99 -15.89
CA GLY A 319 1.89 -28.30 -15.44
C GLY A 319 3.04 -28.19 -14.45
N TRP A 320 3.63 -29.34 -14.14
CA TRP A 320 4.75 -29.47 -13.21
C TRP A 320 5.97 -30.04 -13.91
N ASP A 321 7.16 -29.66 -13.45
CA ASP A 321 8.38 -30.38 -13.80
C ASP A 321 8.48 -31.70 -13.00
N ALA A 322 9.47 -32.54 -13.34
CA ALA A 322 9.78 -33.72 -12.56
C ALA A 322 10.25 -33.33 -11.13
N PRO A 323 9.96 -34.16 -10.10
CA PRO A 323 10.38 -33.84 -8.74
C PRO A 323 11.90 -33.78 -8.63
N ARG A 324 12.38 -32.72 -7.97
CA ARG A 324 13.77 -32.59 -7.57
C ARG A 324 13.90 -32.84 -6.08
N ALA A 325 14.78 -33.76 -5.69
CA ALA A 325 15.16 -33.90 -4.29
C ALA A 325 15.98 -32.67 -3.84
N LEU A 326 15.64 -32.11 -2.69
CA LEU A 326 16.41 -31.03 -2.08
C LEU A 326 17.58 -31.58 -1.26
N ALA A 327 18.56 -30.73 -0.99
CA ALA A 327 19.67 -31.07 -0.09
C ALA A 327 19.12 -31.47 1.29
N PRO A 328 19.65 -32.53 1.93
CA PRO A 328 19.18 -32.96 3.24
C PRO A 328 19.38 -31.83 4.27
N THR A 329 18.31 -31.45 4.97
CA THR A 329 18.40 -30.59 6.15
C THR A 329 18.35 -31.44 7.42
N PRO A 330 19.05 -31.05 8.51
CA PRO A 330 19.05 -31.77 9.78
C PRO A 330 17.66 -32.00 10.40
N PHE A 331 16.68 -31.18 10.04
CA PHE A 331 15.29 -31.27 10.50
C PHE A 331 14.36 -31.25 9.28
N GLY A 332 13.85 -32.42 8.92
CA GLY A 332 13.04 -32.61 7.71
C GLY A 332 12.08 -33.79 7.82
N GLY A 333 11.68 -34.17 9.04
CA GLY A 333 10.85 -35.35 9.28
C GLY A 333 9.40 -35.18 8.79
N SER A 334 8.82 -33.98 8.94
CA SER A 334 7.46 -33.64 8.52
C SER A 334 7.25 -32.12 8.56
N LEU A 335 6.50 -31.57 7.60
CA LEU A 335 6.00 -30.18 7.61
C LEU A 335 4.83 -30.00 8.58
N SER A 336 4.12 -31.08 8.89
CA SER A 336 3.00 -31.07 9.84
C SER A 336 3.43 -31.05 11.31
N LYS A 337 4.73 -31.20 11.57
CA LYS A 337 5.28 -31.22 12.93
C LYS A 337 5.06 -29.86 13.60
N SER A 338 4.56 -29.87 14.83
CA SER A 338 4.38 -28.64 15.63
C SER A 338 5.67 -27.84 15.73
N GLY A 339 5.58 -26.52 15.53
CA GLY A 339 6.73 -25.63 15.51
C GLY A 339 7.56 -25.66 14.21
N VAL A 340 7.11 -26.37 13.18
CA VAL A 340 7.60 -26.22 11.80
C VAL A 340 6.61 -25.36 11.02
N ALA A 341 7.11 -24.35 10.31
CA ALA A 341 6.30 -23.50 9.44
C ALA A 341 7.14 -22.98 8.27
N LEU A 342 6.45 -22.56 7.21
CA LEU A 342 7.03 -21.82 6.09
C LEU A 342 6.59 -20.36 6.19
N ALA A 343 7.53 -19.45 6.40
CA ALA A 343 7.26 -18.03 6.58
C ALA A 343 8.50 -17.22 6.21
N ASP A 344 8.32 -16.00 5.68
CA ASP A 344 9.42 -15.10 5.37
C ASP A 344 9.95 -14.49 6.67
N MET A 345 11.07 -15.01 7.17
CA MET A 345 11.60 -14.65 8.48
C MET A 345 12.65 -13.53 8.39
N ASP A 346 13.28 -13.38 7.23
CA ASP A 346 14.32 -12.38 6.98
C ASP A 346 13.85 -11.14 6.19
N GLY A 347 12.66 -11.21 5.58
CA GLY A 347 12.06 -10.16 4.75
C GLY A 347 12.50 -10.22 3.29
N SER A 348 12.95 -11.39 2.81
CA SER A 348 13.50 -11.56 1.46
C SER A 348 12.45 -11.76 0.37
N GLY A 349 11.17 -11.85 0.74
CA GLY A 349 10.05 -12.21 -0.12
C GLY A 349 9.95 -13.71 -0.40
N ARG A 350 10.74 -14.55 0.28
CA ARG A 350 10.72 -16.01 0.13
C ARG A 350 10.41 -16.65 1.48
N ALA A 351 9.61 -17.72 1.47
CA ALA A 351 9.31 -18.43 2.70
C ALA A 351 10.53 -19.26 3.15
N ASP A 352 10.99 -18.99 4.36
CA ASP A 352 12.03 -19.73 5.08
C ASP A 352 11.44 -20.92 5.83
N LEU A 353 12.28 -21.90 6.16
CA LEU A 353 11.87 -23.06 6.96
C LEU A 353 12.12 -22.79 8.44
N MET A 354 11.06 -22.44 9.15
CA MET A 354 11.11 -22.15 10.57
C MET A 354 11.11 -23.43 11.41
N LEU A 355 11.90 -23.44 12.49
CA LEU A 355 12.08 -24.55 13.43
C LEU A 355 12.05 -24.03 14.87
N LEU A 356 10.86 -23.96 15.46
CA LEU A 356 10.62 -23.44 16.81
C LEU A 356 9.93 -24.43 17.75
N SER A 357 9.94 -25.72 17.39
CA SER A 357 9.47 -26.77 18.27
C SER A 357 10.22 -26.79 19.60
N SER A 358 9.53 -27.19 20.67
CA SER A 358 10.14 -27.36 22.00
C SER A 358 11.09 -28.57 22.07
N ASP A 359 10.99 -29.49 21.12
CA ASP A 359 11.81 -30.71 21.03
C ASP A 359 13.06 -30.56 20.15
N THR A 360 13.27 -29.40 19.51
CA THR A 360 14.49 -29.12 18.76
C THR A 360 15.55 -28.47 19.67
N PRO A 361 16.82 -28.89 19.58
CA PRO A 361 17.89 -28.37 20.42
C PRO A 361 18.23 -26.90 20.11
N VAL A 362 17.81 -26.39 18.95
CA VAL A 362 18.03 -25.01 18.52
C VAL A 362 16.76 -24.47 17.87
N ARG A 363 16.49 -23.19 18.14
CA ARG A 363 15.38 -22.40 17.57
C ARG A 363 15.92 -21.46 16.51
N GLY A 364 15.20 -21.31 15.42
CA GLY A 364 15.62 -20.46 14.31
C GLY A 364 14.92 -20.83 13.02
N TYR A 365 15.54 -20.49 11.90
CA TYR A 365 15.04 -20.82 10.57
C TYR A 365 16.19 -21.13 9.60
N TYR A 366 15.90 -21.90 8.56
CA TYR A 366 16.77 -22.04 7.40
C TYR A 366 16.34 -21.04 6.33
N GLU A 367 17.27 -20.23 5.85
CA GLU A 367 17.04 -19.29 4.76
C GLU A 367 16.66 -20.04 3.47
N ASN A 368 15.73 -19.48 2.70
CA ASN A 368 15.43 -19.99 1.37
C ASN A 368 16.38 -19.39 0.31
N ASN A 369 17.31 -20.21 -0.19
CA ASN A 369 18.28 -19.83 -1.24
C ASN A 369 17.79 -20.13 -2.67
N GLY A 370 16.47 -20.26 -2.86
CA GLY A 370 15.85 -20.52 -4.16
C GLY A 370 16.34 -21.84 -4.74
N GLU A 371 16.84 -21.82 -5.98
CA GLU A 371 17.25 -23.05 -6.67
C GLU A 371 18.30 -23.89 -5.91
N SER A 372 19.06 -23.29 -4.99
CA SER A 372 20.02 -24.03 -4.14
C SER A 372 19.37 -24.77 -2.96
N GLY A 373 18.06 -24.60 -2.75
CA GLY A 373 17.32 -25.16 -1.62
C GLY A 373 17.52 -24.33 -0.34
N TRP A 374 17.49 -25.01 0.81
CA TRP A 374 17.71 -24.38 2.11
C TRP A 374 19.17 -23.97 2.32
N GLY A 375 19.36 -22.77 2.84
CA GLY A 375 20.64 -22.09 3.05
C GLY A 375 21.18 -22.24 4.47
N GLN A 376 21.71 -21.14 4.99
CA GLN A 376 22.26 -21.09 6.34
C GLN A 376 21.14 -21.27 7.37
N PHE A 377 21.44 -21.95 8.47
CA PHE A 377 20.58 -21.94 9.65
C PHE A 377 20.87 -20.70 10.50
N VAL A 378 19.87 -19.84 10.65
CA VAL A 378 19.92 -18.67 11.52
C VAL A 378 19.38 -19.06 12.89
N ALA A 379 20.29 -19.33 13.83
CA ALA A 379 19.94 -19.68 15.21
C ALA A 379 19.63 -18.44 16.03
N TYR A 380 18.48 -18.43 16.70
CA TYR A 380 18.14 -17.35 17.62
C TYR A 380 19.08 -17.33 18.83
N PRO A 381 19.38 -16.13 19.39
CA PRO A 381 20.26 -16.01 20.55
C PRO A 381 19.73 -16.84 21.72
N ARG A 382 20.60 -17.62 22.39
CA ARG A 382 20.19 -18.41 23.57
C ARG A 382 19.60 -17.56 24.71
N ALA A 383 19.97 -16.28 24.76
CA ALA A 383 19.44 -15.32 25.72
C ALA A 383 18.03 -14.82 25.36
N ALA A 384 17.57 -15.01 24.12
CA ALA A 384 16.21 -14.66 23.70
C ALA A 384 15.22 -15.68 24.27
N THR A 385 14.62 -15.32 25.41
CA THR A 385 13.62 -16.16 26.10
C THR A 385 12.22 -15.95 25.55
N VAL A 386 11.95 -14.80 24.94
CA VAL A 386 10.64 -14.45 24.39
C VAL A 386 10.36 -15.25 23.12
N ASN A 387 9.26 -15.99 23.11
CA ASN A 387 8.80 -16.75 21.97
C ASN A 387 7.27 -16.85 22.00
N PRO A 388 6.60 -16.78 20.84
CA PRO A 388 5.20 -17.15 20.72
C PRO A 388 4.95 -18.61 21.15
N GLU A 389 3.73 -18.92 21.60
CA GLU A 389 3.34 -20.27 21.97
C GLU A 389 2.97 -21.10 20.74
N TRP A 390 3.96 -21.74 20.12
CA TRP A 390 3.81 -22.45 18.83
C TRP A 390 2.79 -23.61 18.80
N VAL A 391 2.44 -24.15 19.96
CA VAL A 391 1.44 -25.21 20.08
C VAL A 391 0.03 -24.65 20.31
N SER A 392 -0.10 -23.35 20.53
CA SER A 392 -1.38 -22.70 20.76
C SER A 392 -2.22 -22.74 19.48
N PRO A 393 -3.44 -23.30 19.51
CA PRO A 393 -4.35 -23.24 18.36
C PRO A 393 -4.82 -21.81 18.07
N ARG A 394 -4.56 -20.88 18.99
CA ARG A 394 -4.86 -19.45 18.89
C ARG A 394 -3.75 -18.65 18.21
N LEU A 395 -2.61 -19.24 17.89
CA LEU A 395 -1.53 -18.53 17.22
C LEU A 395 -1.77 -18.46 15.71
N ARG A 396 -1.46 -17.32 15.10
CA ARG A 396 -1.38 -17.12 13.65
C ARG A 396 -0.10 -16.37 13.29
N LEU A 397 0.33 -16.58 12.06
CA LEU A 397 1.45 -15.90 11.46
C LEU A 397 0.92 -14.89 10.44
N SER A 398 1.39 -13.65 10.54
CA SER A 398 1.00 -12.54 9.66
C SER A 398 2.03 -11.44 9.79
N ASP A 399 2.32 -10.70 8.72
CA ASP A 399 3.00 -9.41 8.84
C ASP A 399 2.03 -8.42 9.53
N ASN A 400 2.37 -7.93 10.73
CA ASN A 400 1.50 -7.07 11.54
C ASN A 400 2.01 -5.63 11.62
N ASP A 401 3.24 -5.35 11.17
CA ASP A 401 3.84 -4.03 11.21
C ASP A 401 4.32 -3.50 9.84
N GLY A 402 4.09 -4.29 8.79
CA GLY A 402 4.25 -3.96 7.39
C GLY A 402 5.69 -4.07 6.89
N ASP A 403 6.64 -4.52 7.71
CA ASP A 403 8.06 -4.55 7.37
C ASP A 403 8.46 -5.66 6.39
N GLY A 404 7.50 -6.52 6.00
CA GLY A 404 7.68 -7.64 5.10
C GLY A 404 8.16 -8.92 5.78
N ARG A 405 8.41 -8.90 7.09
CA ARG A 405 8.69 -10.08 7.90
C ARG A 405 7.41 -10.59 8.51
N ILE A 406 7.31 -11.91 8.59
CA ILE A 406 6.14 -12.55 9.20
C ILE A 406 6.26 -12.49 10.72
N ASP A 407 5.34 -11.75 11.33
CA ASP A 407 5.16 -11.66 12.76
C ASP A 407 4.23 -12.77 13.29
N ALA A 408 4.02 -12.78 14.61
CA ALA A 408 3.10 -13.69 15.28
C ALA A 408 2.02 -12.92 16.03
N ILE A 409 0.79 -13.39 15.91
CA ILE A 409 -0.39 -12.85 16.58
C ILE A 409 -1.15 -13.97 17.27
N GLU A 410 -1.46 -13.80 18.55
CA GLU A 410 -2.23 -14.76 19.33
C GLU A 410 -3.50 -14.12 19.90
N ALA A 411 -4.63 -14.80 19.74
CA ALA A 411 -5.89 -14.38 20.31
C ALA A 411 -5.98 -14.69 21.81
N PHE A 412 -6.55 -13.77 22.58
CA PHE A 412 -6.99 -14.02 23.96
C PHE A 412 -8.32 -13.30 24.23
N ASP A 413 -8.94 -13.56 25.37
CA ASP A 413 -10.33 -13.18 25.71
C ASP A 413 -10.83 -11.83 25.15
N ARG A 414 -10.09 -10.74 25.37
CA ARG A 414 -10.46 -9.39 24.88
C ARG A 414 -9.32 -8.69 24.14
N GLY A 415 -8.64 -9.40 23.26
CA GLY A 415 -7.59 -8.78 22.46
C GLY A 415 -6.66 -9.75 21.75
N VAL A 416 -5.52 -9.23 21.36
CA VAL A 416 -4.44 -10.00 20.76
C VAL A 416 -3.10 -9.69 21.42
N ILE A 417 -2.21 -10.67 21.43
CA ILE A 417 -0.80 -10.50 21.76
C ILE A 417 -0.03 -10.51 20.45
N LEU A 418 0.84 -9.52 20.24
CA LEU A 418 1.71 -9.42 19.08
C LEU A 418 3.16 -9.63 19.46
N TRP A 419 3.87 -10.45 18.69
CA TRP A 419 5.32 -10.55 18.71
C TRP A 419 5.87 -10.16 17.36
N ARG A 420 6.71 -9.13 17.34
CA ARG A 420 7.39 -8.69 16.13
C ARG A 420 8.62 -9.56 15.86
N ASN A 421 8.82 -9.91 14.60
CA ASN A 421 9.95 -10.67 14.14
C ASN A 421 11.16 -9.76 13.93
N LEU A 422 12.19 -9.95 14.75
CA LEU A 422 13.44 -9.18 14.68
C LEU A 422 14.51 -9.86 13.81
N GLY A 423 14.13 -10.89 13.03
CA GLY A 423 15.01 -11.68 12.17
C GLY A 423 16.00 -12.52 12.97
N ASP A 424 17.29 -12.28 12.77
CA ASP A 424 18.37 -13.02 13.45
C ASP A 424 18.41 -12.81 14.97
N LYS A 425 17.69 -11.81 15.49
CA LYS A 425 17.55 -11.54 16.93
C LYS A 425 16.38 -12.30 17.58
N GLY A 426 15.57 -13.02 16.81
CA GLY A 426 14.38 -13.71 17.32
C GLY A 426 13.17 -12.78 17.41
N TRP A 427 12.44 -12.84 18.52
CA TRP A 427 11.16 -12.14 18.70
C TRP A 427 11.30 -10.95 19.66
N ALA A 428 10.59 -9.86 19.38
CA ALA A 428 10.44 -8.74 20.29
C ALA A 428 9.58 -9.12 21.51
N ASP A 429 9.68 -8.33 22.58
CA ASP A 429 8.76 -8.43 23.73
C ASP A 429 7.29 -8.32 23.26
N PRO A 430 6.38 -9.11 23.84
CA PRO A 430 4.98 -9.12 23.42
C PRO A 430 4.31 -7.77 23.69
N VAL A 431 3.54 -7.29 22.71
CA VAL A 431 2.64 -6.15 22.86
C VAL A 431 1.22 -6.66 23.03
N LEU A 432 0.59 -6.29 24.15
CA LEU A 432 -0.80 -6.63 24.42
C LEU A 432 -1.72 -5.54 23.86
N ILE A 433 -2.56 -5.90 22.90
CA ILE A 433 -3.59 -5.03 22.35
C ILE A 433 -4.93 -5.46 22.91
N THR A 434 -5.44 -4.70 23.86
CA THR A 434 -6.75 -4.96 24.49
C THR A 434 -7.85 -4.16 23.81
N VAL A 435 -8.99 -4.79 23.61
CA VAL A 435 -10.23 -4.11 23.26
C VAL A 435 -10.76 -3.32 24.47
N PRO A 436 -10.98 -1.99 24.37
CA PRO A 436 -11.57 -1.21 25.44
C PRO A 436 -12.94 -1.73 25.90
N THR A 437 -13.25 -1.58 27.18
CA THR A 437 -14.56 -1.96 27.72
C THR A 437 -15.67 -1.07 27.15
N GLY A 438 -16.82 -1.67 26.83
CA GLY A 438 -17.97 -0.96 26.25
C GLY A 438 -17.91 -0.71 24.74
N VAL A 439 -16.81 -1.09 24.07
CA VAL A 439 -16.72 -1.11 22.60
C VAL A 439 -17.25 -2.45 22.10
N ASP A 440 -18.17 -2.40 21.13
CA ASP A 440 -18.55 -3.57 20.34
C ASP A 440 -17.38 -3.94 19.45
N ALA A 441 -16.81 -5.11 19.69
CA ALA A 441 -15.51 -5.50 19.20
C ALA A 441 -15.52 -6.98 18.87
N PRO A 442 -14.62 -7.44 18.00
CA PRO A 442 -14.61 -8.84 17.66
C PRO A 442 -14.31 -9.67 18.91
N GLU A 443 -15.11 -10.72 19.12
CA GLU A 443 -14.65 -11.87 19.86
C GLU A 443 -13.58 -12.54 18.98
N VAL A 444 -12.31 -12.17 19.22
CA VAL A 444 -11.19 -12.74 18.48
C VAL A 444 -10.88 -14.08 19.13
N ASP A 445 -11.36 -15.15 18.51
CA ASP A 445 -10.97 -16.52 18.86
C ASP A 445 -10.49 -17.25 17.62
N PHE A 446 -9.17 -17.33 17.45
CA PHE A 446 -8.59 -18.05 16.34
C PHE A 446 -8.78 -19.58 16.43
N THR A 447 -9.38 -20.13 17.50
CA THR A 447 -9.85 -21.52 17.50
C THR A 447 -11.17 -21.71 16.76
N ASP A 448 -11.96 -20.64 16.57
CA ASP A 448 -13.15 -20.68 15.73
C ASP A 448 -12.72 -20.77 14.25
N PRO A 449 -13.08 -21.84 13.51
CA PRO A 449 -12.74 -21.99 12.09
C PRO A 449 -13.36 -20.91 11.19
N ASN A 450 -14.30 -20.12 11.72
CA ASN A 450 -14.92 -19.00 11.03
C ASN A 450 -14.18 -17.67 11.25
N VAL A 451 -13.22 -17.61 12.19
CA VAL A 451 -12.38 -16.43 12.40
C VAL A 451 -11.05 -16.62 11.67
N ARG A 452 -10.73 -15.67 10.77
CA ARG A 452 -9.55 -15.73 9.89
C ARG A 452 -8.88 -14.37 9.79
N LEU A 453 -7.68 -14.37 9.25
CA LEU A 453 -6.99 -13.17 8.79
C LEU A 453 -7.13 -13.07 7.27
N ALA A 454 -7.54 -11.91 6.77
CA ALA A 454 -7.57 -11.61 5.34
C ALA A 454 -7.59 -10.11 5.11
N ASP A 455 -6.94 -9.65 4.04
CA ASP A 455 -7.01 -8.25 3.60
C ASP A 455 -8.37 -7.95 2.94
N MET A 456 -9.32 -7.44 3.73
CA MET A 456 -10.69 -7.10 3.30
C MET A 456 -10.83 -5.63 2.88
N THR A 457 -9.98 -4.74 3.41
CA THR A 457 -9.90 -3.33 2.97
C THR A 457 -9.16 -3.18 1.64
N GLY A 458 -8.33 -4.18 1.33
CA GLY A 458 -7.41 -4.23 0.22
C GLY A 458 -6.09 -3.54 0.53
N ASP A 459 -5.86 -2.94 1.70
CA ASP A 459 -4.73 -2.04 1.98
C ASP A 459 -3.34 -2.70 2.13
N GLY A 460 -3.29 -4.04 2.05
CA GLY A 460 -2.11 -4.88 2.18
C GLY A 460 -1.87 -5.39 3.60
N SER A 461 -2.63 -4.92 4.58
CA SER A 461 -2.61 -5.41 5.96
C SER A 461 -3.66 -6.52 6.12
N GLN A 462 -3.46 -7.42 7.10
CA GLN A 462 -4.45 -8.45 7.38
C GLN A 462 -5.50 -7.93 8.36
N ASP A 463 -6.77 -8.00 7.95
CA ASP A 463 -7.91 -7.70 8.82
C ASP A 463 -8.36 -8.97 9.56
N ILE A 464 -8.92 -8.81 10.75
CA ILE A 464 -9.61 -9.92 11.42
C ILE A 464 -10.97 -10.09 10.76
N VAL A 465 -11.32 -11.29 10.33
CA VAL A 465 -12.56 -11.60 9.60
C VAL A 465 -13.32 -12.69 10.32
N ARG A 466 -14.61 -12.47 10.55
CA ARG A 466 -15.55 -13.47 11.03
C ARG A 466 -16.58 -13.81 9.97
N LEU A 467 -16.68 -15.09 9.67
CA LEU A 467 -17.66 -15.65 8.75
C LEU A 467 -18.86 -16.17 9.54
N THR A 468 -20.07 -15.86 9.09
CA THR A 468 -21.30 -16.41 9.66
C THR A 468 -22.22 -16.83 8.54
N SER A 469 -23.21 -17.67 8.84
CA SER A 469 -24.24 -18.00 7.87
C SER A 469 -24.97 -16.72 7.44
N GLY A 470 -24.79 -16.32 6.19
CA GLY A 470 -25.43 -15.13 5.61
C GLY A 470 -24.70 -13.80 5.85
N GLY A 471 -23.50 -13.80 6.44
CA GLY A 471 -22.78 -12.55 6.71
C GLY A 471 -21.27 -12.69 6.83
N VAL A 472 -20.57 -11.61 6.50
CA VAL A 472 -19.13 -11.42 6.73
C VAL A 472 -18.95 -10.15 7.54
N GLN A 473 -18.22 -10.24 8.64
CA GLN A 473 -17.79 -9.10 9.44
C GLN A 473 -16.26 -9.05 9.42
N TYR A 474 -15.68 -7.86 9.36
CA TYR A 474 -14.24 -7.70 9.46
C TYR A 474 -13.89 -6.44 10.25
N TRP A 475 -12.72 -6.47 10.89
CA TRP A 475 -12.18 -5.40 11.72
C TRP A 475 -10.80 -5.03 11.17
N PRO A 476 -10.72 -3.86 10.48
CA PRO A 476 -9.50 -3.37 9.87
C PRO A 476 -8.60 -2.57 10.83
#